data_AF-A0A835ASW3-F1
#
_entry.id   AF-A0A835ASW3-F1
#
_cell.length_a   1.000
_cell.length_b   1.000
_cell.length_c   1.000
_cell.angle_alpha   90.00
_cell.angle_beta   90.00
_cell.angle_gamma   90.00
#
_symmetry.space_group_name_H-M   'P 1'
#
loop_
_entity.id
_entity.type
_entity.pdbx_description
1 polymer ?
#
loop_
_entity_poly.entity_id
_entity_poly.type
_entity_poly.pdbx_seq_one_letter_code
_entity_poly.pdbx_strand_id
1 'polypeptide(L)'
;MANASQFPFPNHLKLPVKLARSPPRADQFPAMANVKVAVLFAVLALLQVSCAVSRRHGGGGGGGTPAVMTVNGFQRGEEGGRSECDGHFHSDGEMIVALSTGWYAGGHRCHRAIRITSARTGRSVEARVVDECDSRRGCRDNIVDSSPAVWRALGLDTDVGEVPVTWADA
;
A
#
# COMPACT_ATOMS: atom_id res chain seq x y z
N MET A 1 -40.97 -66.33 31.73
CA MET A 1 -42.15 -66.98 32.35
C MET A 1 -43.16 -65.89 32.64
N ALA A 2 -44.40 -66.11 32.21
CA ALA A 2 -45.48 -65.14 32.11
C ALA A 2 -46.02 -64.66 33.47
N ASN A 3 -46.65 -63.49 33.52
CA ASN A 3 -48.06 -63.47 33.90
C ASN A 3 -48.75 -62.16 33.46
N ALA A 4 -49.76 -62.33 32.61
CA ALA A 4 -50.79 -61.33 32.38
C ALA A 4 -51.89 -61.55 33.43
N SER A 5 -52.50 -60.47 33.93
CA SER A 5 -53.72 -60.57 34.71
C SER A 5 -54.72 -59.55 34.22
N GLN A 6 -55.92 -60.07 34.00
CA GLN A 6 -57.00 -59.59 33.17
C GLN A 6 -57.86 -58.52 33.88
N PHE A 7 -58.47 -57.68 33.04
CA PHE A 7 -59.54 -56.68 33.18
C PHE A 7 -60.74 -57.02 34.11
N PRO A 8 -61.64 -56.05 34.38
CA PRO A 8 -62.94 -56.06 33.66
C PRO A 8 -63.62 -54.67 33.37
N PHE A 9 -64.25 -54.60 32.18
CA PHE A 9 -65.57 -54.04 31.68
C PHE A 9 -66.40 -52.97 32.45
N PRO A 10 -67.50 -52.34 31.90
CA PRO A 10 -68.17 -52.45 30.58
C PRO A 10 -68.67 -51.15 29.86
N ASN A 11 -68.97 -51.31 28.57
CA ASN A 11 -69.98 -50.73 27.63
C ASN A 11 -70.89 -49.53 27.99
N HIS A 12 -71.12 -48.63 27.01
CA HIS A 12 -72.46 -48.33 26.42
C HIS A 12 -72.37 -47.49 25.12
N LEU A 13 -73.28 -47.78 24.18
CA LEU A 13 -73.41 -47.27 22.80
C LEU A 13 -73.90 -45.80 22.68
N LYS A 14 -73.56 -45.14 21.55
CA LYS A 14 -74.50 -44.37 20.67
C LYS A 14 -73.81 -43.91 19.36
N LEU A 15 -74.47 -44.18 18.23
CA LEU A 15 -74.16 -43.80 16.82
C LEU A 15 -74.72 -42.38 16.48
N PRO A 16 -74.73 -41.88 15.21
CA PRO A 16 -73.63 -41.57 14.28
C PRO A 16 -73.78 -40.15 13.64
N VAL A 17 -72.70 -39.44 13.26
CA VAL A 17 -72.78 -38.31 12.29
C VAL A 17 -71.56 -38.26 11.37
N LYS A 18 -71.85 -37.95 10.10
CA LYS A 18 -71.07 -37.95 8.85
C LYS A 18 -69.84 -37.01 8.77
N LEU A 19 -68.94 -37.39 7.85
CA LEU A 19 -68.05 -36.58 6.97
C LEU A 19 -66.96 -35.73 7.69
N ALA A 20 -65.69 -35.67 7.30
CA ALA A 20 -65.02 -35.92 6.04
C ALA A 20 -63.54 -36.30 6.28
N ARG A 21 -62.94 -37.03 5.36
CA ARG A 21 -61.50 -37.34 5.34
C ARG A 21 -60.72 -36.05 5.05
N SER A 22 -59.76 -35.71 5.90
CA SER A 22 -58.74 -34.70 5.59
C SER A 22 -57.85 -35.18 4.42
N PRO A 23 -57.52 -34.34 3.44
CA PRO A 23 -56.56 -34.68 2.40
C PRO A 23 -55.11 -34.66 2.94
N PRO A 24 -54.19 -35.38 2.30
CA PRO A 24 -52.78 -35.47 2.72
C PRO A 24 -52.04 -34.14 2.52
N ARG A 25 -51.06 -33.85 3.40
CA ARG A 25 -50.03 -32.83 3.15
C ARG A 25 -49.22 -33.23 1.92
N ALA A 26 -49.26 -32.39 0.90
CA ALA A 26 -48.30 -32.43 -0.20
C ALA A 26 -47.11 -31.55 0.16
N ASP A 27 -45.96 -32.19 0.39
CA ASP A 27 -44.66 -31.58 0.17
C ASP A 27 -44.42 -31.36 -1.34
N GLN A 28 -43.60 -30.36 -1.65
CA GLN A 28 -43.11 -29.89 -2.97
C GLN A 28 -44.00 -28.78 -3.58
N PHE A 29 -43.49 -27.60 -3.95
CA PHE A 29 -42.34 -27.33 -4.82
C PHE A 29 -41.57 -26.05 -4.43
N PRO A 30 -40.25 -25.96 -4.67
CA PRO A 30 -39.52 -24.70 -4.56
C PRO A 30 -39.99 -23.73 -5.64
N ALA A 31 -40.36 -22.51 -5.23
CA ALA A 31 -40.67 -21.44 -6.16
C ALA A 31 -39.45 -21.16 -7.05
N MET A 32 -39.68 -21.10 -8.37
CA MET A 32 -38.69 -20.71 -9.37
C MET A 32 -38.12 -19.34 -9.03
N ALA A 33 -36.90 -19.31 -8.48
CA ALA A 33 -36.16 -18.09 -8.27
C ALA A 33 -35.80 -17.49 -9.64
N ASN A 34 -36.30 -16.28 -9.89
CA ASN A 34 -36.01 -15.50 -11.09
C ASN A 34 -34.50 -15.50 -11.38
N VAL A 35 -34.09 -15.96 -12.57
CA VAL A 35 -32.69 -15.99 -13.03
C VAL A 35 -31.96 -14.65 -12.84
N LYS A 36 -32.67 -13.52 -12.88
CA LYS A 36 -32.11 -12.19 -12.59
C LYS A 36 -31.57 -12.05 -11.16
N VAL A 37 -32.20 -12.70 -10.19
CA VAL A 37 -31.77 -12.75 -8.78
C VAL A 37 -30.55 -13.65 -8.64
N ALA A 38 -30.51 -14.79 -9.34
CA ALA A 38 -29.36 -15.70 -9.34
C ALA A 38 -28.10 -15.06 -9.95
N VAL A 39 -28.25 -14.25 -11.00
CA VAL A 39 -27.13 -13.49 -11.59
C VAL A 39 -26.57 -12.44 -10.62
N LEU A 40 -27.43 -11.76 -9.85
CA LEU A 40 -26.98 -10.79 -8.85
C LEU A 40 -26.16 -11.45 -7.73
N PHE A 41 -26.59 -12.63 -7.26
CA PHE A 41 -25.84 -13.42 -6.28
C PHE A 41 -24.55 -14.00 -6.84
N ALA A 42 -24.52 -14.42 -8.12
CA ALA A 42 -23.30 -14.90 -8.78
C ALA A 42 -22.26 -13.77 -8.99
N VAL A 43 -22.71 -12.56 -9.33
CA VAL A 43 -21.84 -11.37 -9.46
C VAL A 43 -21.29 -10.95 -8.09
N LEU A 44 -22.10 -11.00 -7.02
CA LEU A 44 -21.63 -10.74 -5.66
C LEU A 44 -20.63 -11.80 -5.16
N ALA A 45 -20.82 -13.07 -5.54
CA ALA A 45 -19.91 -14.16 -5.17
C ALA A 45 -18.56 -14.10 -5.91
N LEU A 46 -18.52 -13.58 -7.15
CA LEU A 46 -17.28 -13.37 -7.91
C LEU A 46 -16.43 -12.20 -7.38
N LEU A 47 -17.01 -11.28 -6.61
CA LEU A 47 -16.30 -10.12 -6.06
C LEU A 47 -15.42 -10.43 -4.83
N GLN A 48 -15.46 -11.65 -4.31
CA GLN A 48 -14.67 -12.06 -3.13
C GLN A 48 -13.41 -12.87 -3.49
N VAL A 49 -13.05 -13.00 -4.77
CA VAL A 49 -11.70 -13.46 -5.15
C VAL A 49 -10.71 -12.30 -5.03
N SER A 50 -10.63 -11.74 -3.81
CA SER A 50 -9.47 -10.98 -3.37
C SER A 50 -8.51 -11.96 -2.70
N CYS A 51 -7.87 -12.81 -3.52
CA CYS A 51 -6.62 -13.41 -3.10
C CYS A 51 -5.61 -12.26 -3.02
N ALA A 52 -5.39 -11.77 -1.80
CA ALA A 52 -4.28 -10.91 -1.46
C ALA A 52 -2.95 -11.67 -1.71
N VAL A 53 -2.56 -11.79 -2.97
CA VAL A 53 -1.15 -11.88 -3.33
C VAL A 53 -0.63 -10.45 -3.31
N SER A 54 -0.57 -9.88 -2.10
CA SER A 54 0.46 -8.90 -1.84
C SER A 54 1.76 -9.67 -2.06
N ARG A 55 2.43 -9.43 -3.19
CA ARG A 55 3.88 -9.61 -3.22
C ARG A 55 4.39 -8.82 -2.02
N ARG A 56 4.69 -9.52 -0.94
CA ARG A 56 5.52 -8.97 0.12
C ARG A 56 6.86 -8.71 -0.55
N HIS A 57 7.01 -7.53 -1.13
CA HIS A 57 8.32 -6.93 -1.23
C HIS A 57 8.77 -6.74 0.22
N GLY A 58 9.56 -7.71 0.68
CA GLY A 58 10.31 -7.58 1.91
C GLY A 58 11.18 -6.33 1.81
N GLY A 59 11.12 -5.50 2.82
CA GLY A 59 12.00 -4.37 3.04
C GLY A 59 11.69 -3.81 4.42
N GLY A 60 12.49 -4.20 5.40
CA GLY A 60 12.28 -3.95 6.82
C GLY A 60 12.08 -2.48 7.19
N GLY A 61 11.39 -2.27 8.31
CA GLY A 61 11.05 -0.97 8.87
C GLY A 61 12.27 -0.06 9.03
N GLY A 62 12.16 1.10 8.39
CA GLY A 62 13.01 2.28 8.55
C GLY A 62 12.33 3.42 7.81
N GLY A 63 11.50 4.19 8.52
CA GLY A 63 10.60 5.21 7.94
C GLY A 63 11.37 6.28 7.16
N GLY A 64 11.14 6.35 5.86
CA GLY A 64 11.69 7.35 4.96
C GLY A 64 10.97 7.31 3.62
N THR A 65 10.91 8.45 2.95
CA THR A 65 10.36 8.63 1.61
C THR A 65 11.27 7.95 0.59
N PRO A 66 10.79 6.98 -0.20
CA PRO A 66 11.57 6.39 -1.27
C PRO A 66 11.93 7.42 -2.34
N ALA A 67 13.18 7.40 -2.80
CA ALA A 67 13.68 8.30 -3.84
C ALA A 67 14.74 7.64 -4.72
N VAL A 68 15.07 8.30 -5.83
CA VAL A 68 16.27 8.03 -6.60
C VAL A 68 17.27 9.14 -6.30
N MET A 69 18.47 8.77 -5.91
CA MET A 69 19.56 9.71 -5.72
C MET A 69 20.42 9.77 -6.98
N THR A 70 20.69 10.98 -7.46
CA THR A 70 21.55 11.29 -8.61
C THR A 70 22.81 12.02 -8.13
N VAL A 71 23.83 12.09 -8.99
CA VAL A 71 25.04 12.88 -8.74
C VAL A 71 24.97 14.18 -9.52
N ASN A 72 25.15 15.31 -8.84
CA ASN A 72 25.21 16.63 -9.44
C ASN A 72 26.37 17.45 -8.89
N GLY A 73 26.97 18.22 -9.78
CA GLY A 73 27.99 19.21 -9.46
C GLY A 73 27.36 20.56 -9.16
N PHE A 74 27.69 21.13 -8.01
CA PHE A 74 27.17 22.43 -7.56
C PHE A 74 28.21 23.56 -7.71
N GLN A 75 29.37 23.25 -8.29
CA GLN A 75 30.45 24.20 -8.44
C GLN A 75 30.23 25.13 -9.62
N ARG A 76 31.01 26.20 -9.65
CA ARG A 76 31.04 27.10 -10.78
C ARG A 76 31.56 26.37 -12.02
N GLY A 77 30.76 26.40 -13.09
CA GLY A 77 31.10 25.78 -14.37
C GLY A 77 30.53 24.38 -14.54
N GLU A 78 29.77 23.89 -13.57
CA GLU A 78 29.04 22.62 -13.63
C GLU A 78 27.56 22.84 -13.94
N GLU A 79 26.83 21.74 -14.13
CA GLU A 79 25.43 21.74 -14.56
C GLU A 79 24.49 22.41 -13.56
N GLY A 80 24.68 22.18 -12.25
CA GLY A 80 23.78 22.66 -11.20
C GLY A 80 23.68 24.18 -11.09
N GLY A 81 24.68 24.92 -11.58
CA GLY A 81 24.64 26.38 -11.54
C GLY A 81 24.63 26.95 -10.11
N ARG A 82 23.96 28.09 -9.92
CA ARG A 82 23.83 28.73 -8.60
C ARG A 82 22.57 28.16 -7.93
N SER A 83 22.69 27.74 -6.68
CA SER A 83 21.61 27.09 -5.97
C SER A 83 20.48 28.04 -5.54
N GLU A 84 19.24 27.58 -5.63
CA GLU A 84 18.04 28.40 -5.41
C GLU A 84 17.88 28.92 -3.98
N CYS A 85 18.42 28.25 -2.95
CA CYS A 85 18.23 28.69 -1.57
C CYS A 85 19.02 29.96 -1.20
N ASP A 86 20.23 30.14 -1.73
CA ASP A 86 21.14 31.24 -1.35
C ASP A 86 21.78 31.95 -2.56
N GLY A 87 21.53 31.46 -3.77
CA GLY A 87 22.12 32.00 -4.99
C GLY A 87 23.64 31.81 -5.01
N HIS A 88 24.21 30.81 -4.36
CA HIS A 88 25.65 30.54 -4.39
C HIS A 88 26.00 29.27 -5.16
N PHE A 89 27.27 29.17 -5.56
CA PHE A 89 27.85 27.88 -5.97
C PHE A 89 28.40 27.21 -4.73
N HIS A 90 28.36 25.89 -4.69
CA HIS A 90 28.86 25.08 -3.58
C HIS A 90 29.93 24.10 -4.05
N SER A 91 30.86 23.74 -3.17
CA SER A 91 31.85 22.72 -3.49
C SER A 91 31.24 21.32 -3.51
N ASP A 92 31.70 20.45 -4.43
CA ASP A 92 31.39 19.01 -4.42
C ASP A 92 31.87 18.27 -3.16
N GLY A 93 32.71 18.92 -2.36
CA GLY A 93 33.12 18.44 -1.05
C GLY A 93 32.08 18.68 0.05
N GLU A 94 31.07 19.51 -0.18
CA GLU A 94 30.03 19.81 0.81
C GLU A 94 28.93 18.73 0.84
N MET A 95 28.39 18.42 2.01
CA MET A 95 27.27 17.48 2.15
C MET A 95 25.95 18.16 1.83
N ILE A 96 25.66 18.32 0.54
CA ILE A 96 24.50 19.10 0.05
C ILE A 96 23.70 18.36 -1.01
N VAL A 97 22.43 18.77 -1.15
CA VAL A 97 21.47 18.23 -2.12
C VAL A 97 20.52 19.29 -2.69
N ALA A 98 20.02 19.02 -3.89
CA ALA A 98 18.79 19.56 -4.44
C ALA A 98 17.63 18.56 -4.27
N LEU A 99 16.42 19.07 -4.09
CA LEU A 99 15.22 18.24 -4.01
C LEU A 99 14.29 18.52 -5.18
N SER A 100 13.63 17.49 -5.71
CA SER A 100 12.54 17.68 -6.68
C SER A 100 11.53 18.74 -6.20
N THR A 101 10.99 19.52 -7.12
CA THR A 101 10.06 20.66 -6.85
C THR A 101 9.05 20.42 -5.73
N GLY A 102 8.37 19.27 -5.73
CA GLY A 102 7.38 18.93 -4.70
C GLY A 102 7.97 18.78 -3.29
N TRP A 103 9.18 18.26 -3.18
CA TRP A 103 9.91 18.10 -1.91
C TRP A 103 10.68 19.36 -1.52
N TYR A 104 11.21 20.11 -2.48
CA TYR A 104 11.76 21.45 -2.25
C TYR A 104 10.73 22.38 -1.62
N ALA A 105 9.46 22.22 -2.04
CA ALA A 105 8.29 22.89 -1.46
C ALA A 105 8.47 24.43 -1.44
N GLY A 106 8.88 25.01 -2.58
CA GLY A 106 9.08 26.45 -2.70
C GLY A 106 10.11 27.02 -1.71
N GLY A 107 11.12 26.23 -1.35
CA GLY A 107 12.19 26.63 -0.44
C GLY A 107 11.91 26.39 1.05
N HIS A 108 10.78 25.80 1.44
CA HIS A 108 10.48 25.51 2.85
C HIS A 108 11.53 24.59 3.52
N ARG A 109 12.24 23.79 2.73
CA ARG A 109 13.35 22.94 3.20
C ARG A 109 14.74 23.57 3.07
N CYS A 110 14.87 24.80 2.55
CA CYS A 110 16.17 25.44 2.39
C CYS A 110 16.99 25.44 3.68
N HIS A 111 18.24 25.01 3.55
CA HIS A 111 19.23 24.89 4.60
C HIS A 111 18.88 23.94 5.75
N ARG A 112 17.81 23.17 5.64
CA ARG A 112 17.50 22.07 6.54
C ARG A 112 18.28 20.83 6.12
N ALA A 113 18.62 19.99 7.10
CA ALA A 113 19.22 18.70 6.84
C ALA A 113 18.15 17.66 6.54
N ILE A 114 18.47 16.76 5.62
CA ILE A 114 17.74 15.50 5.43
C ILE A 114 18.70 14.34 5.69
N ARG A 115 18.16 13.24 6.20
CA ARG A 115 18.88 11.98 6.35
C ARG A 115 18.59 11.08 5.17
N ILE A 116 19.61 10.75 4.40
CA ILE A 116 19.55 9.89 3.21
C ILE A 116 20.11 8.52 3.58
N THR A 117 19.40 7.45 3.23
CA THR A 117 19.80 6.06 3.48
C THR A 117 19.88 5.29 2.18
N SER A 118 21.05 4.74 1.88
CA SER A 118 21.25 3.94 0.68
C SER A 118 20.65 2.55 0.85
N ALA A 119 19.76 2.15 -0.06
CA ALA A 119 19.25 0.79 -0.10
C ALA A 119 20.33 -0.23 -0.51
N ARG A 120 21.42 0.21 -1.16
CA ARG A 120 22.51 -0.66 -1.61
C ARG A 120 23.52 -0.95 -0.50
N THR A 121 23.93 0.06 0.26
CA THR A 121 24.99 -0.08 1.28
C THR A 121 24.44 -0.15 2.70
N GLY A 122 23.17 0.21 2.92
CA GLY A 122 22.56 0.32 4.24
C GLY A 122 23.10 1.49 5.08
N ARG A 123 24.02 2.30 4.54
CA ARG A 123 24.58 3.48 5.20
C ARG A 123 23.61 4.65 5.13
N SER A 124 23.67 5.52 6.13
CA SER A 124 22.94 6.79 6.17
C SER A 124 23.90 7.97 6.32
N VAL A 125 23.55 9.10 5.72
CA VAL A 125 24.26 10.37 5.85
C VAL A 125 23.26 11.51 5.98
N GLU A 126 23.66 12.60 6.60
CA GLU A 126 22.90 13.85 6.58
C GLU A 126 23.48 14.79 5.52
N ALA A 127 22.59 15.47 4.80
CA ALA A 127 22.95 16.47 3.80
C ALA A 127 22.00 17.66 3.87
N ARG A 128 22.53 18.85 3.64
CA ARG A 128 21.78 20.11 3.68
C ARG A 128 21.13 20.37 2.33
N VAL A 129 19.85 20.72 2.33
CA VAL A 129 19.14 21.16 1.12
C VAL A 129 19.63 22.56 0.75
N VAL A 130 20.11 22.73 -0.48
CA VAL A 130 20.57 24.01 -1.01
C VAL A 130 19.84 24.43 -2.27
N ASP A 131 19.15 23.51 -2.94
CA ASP A 131 18.65 23.78 -4.28
C ASP A 131 17.34 23.04 -4.62
N GLU A 132 16.73 23.46 -5.73
CA GLU A 132 15.60 22.82 -6.37
C GLU A 132 16.04 22.05 -7.62
N CYS A 133 15.68 20.77 -7.69
CA CYS A 133 15.71 20.03 -8.93
C CYS A 133 14.36 20.24 -9.64
N ASP A 134 14.28 21.26 -10.52
CA ASP A 134 13.02 21.73 -11.13
C ASP A 134 12.40 20.65 -12.02
N SER A 135 11.31 20.04 -11.55
CA SER A 135 10.64 18.96 -12.27
C SER A 135 9.84 19.42 -13.49
N ARG A 136 9.66 20.74 -13.64
CA ARG A 136 9.10 21.35 -14.85
C ARG A 136 10.15 21.55 -15.93
N ARG A 137 11.43 21.41 -15.59
CA ARG A 137 12.59 21.62 -16.49
C ARG A 137 13.46 20.37 -16.65
N GLY A 138 12.90 19.19 -16.45
CA GLY A 138 13.54 17.91 -16.81
C GLY A 138 13.91 17.02 -15.62
N CYS A 139 13.83 17.52 -14.38
CA CYS A 139 13.99 16.67 -13.21
C CYS A 139 12.77 15.74 -13.01
N ARG A 140 12.96 14.53 -12.48
CA ARG A 140 11.84 13.68 -12.06
C ARG A 140 11.30 14.15 -10.71
N ASP A 141 10.08 13.77 -10.36
CA ASP A 141 9.41 14.21 -9.12
C ASP A 141 9.89 13.48 -7.84
N ASN A 142 10.83 12.54 -7.97
CA ASN A 142 11.29 11.68 -6.88
C ASN A 142 12.83 11.65 -6.74
N ILE A 143 13.48 12.78 -6.97
CA ILE A 143 14.93 12.94 -7.02
C ILE A 143 15.47 13.63 -5.76
N VAL A 144 16.53 13.04 -5.23
CA VAL A 144 17.48 13.68 -4.33
C VAL A 144 18.77 13.87 -5.12
N ASP A 145 18.99 15.06 -5.65
CA ASP A 145 20.15 15.32 -6.50
C ASP A 145 21.31 15.78 -5.64
N SER A 146 22.41 15.04 -5.61
CA SER A 146 23.37 15.14 -4.51
C SER A 146 24.79 15.34 -4.97
N SER A 147 25.55 16.07 -4.16
CA SER A 147 26.98 16.29 -4.39
C SER A 147 27.80 14.99 -4.35
N PRO A 148 28.96 14.94 -5.02
CA PRO A 148 29.89 13.81 -4.95
C PRO A 148 30.33 13.44 -3.52
N ALA A 149 30.33 14.38 -2.56
CA ALA A 149 30.58 14.09 -1.15
C ALA A 149 29.54 13.16 -0.53
N VAL A 150 28.25 13.37 -0.84
CA VAL A 150 27.15 12.52 -0.33
C VAL A 150 27.32 11.07 -0.82
N TRP A 151 27.64 10.90 -2.11
CA TRP A 151 27.92 9.59 -2.71
C TRP A 151 29.08 8.87 -2.02
N ARG A 152 30.22 9.56 -1.83
CA ARG A 152 31.40 9.00 -1.16
C ARG A 152 31.10 8.60 0.29
N ALA A 153 30.37 9.43 1.02
CA ALA A 153 30.00 9.16 2.42
C ALA A 153 29.08 7.95 2.55
N LEU A 154 28.19 7.73 1.57
CA LEU A 154 27.35 6.53 1.48
C LEU A 154 28.10 5.28 1.00
N GLY A 155 29.37 5.42 0.59
CA GLY A 155 30.19 4.33 0.03
C GLY A 155 29.73 3.90 -1.36
N LEU A 156 29.28 4.86 -2.17
CA LEU A 156 28.76 4.64 -3.51
C LEU A 156 29.70 5.22 -4.57
N ASP A 157 29.69 4.60 -5.74
CA ASP A 157 30.44 5.03 -6.92
C ASP A 157 29.58 5.99 -7.76
N THR A 158 30.10 7.17 -8.04
CA THR A 158 29.43 8.21 -8.84
C THR A 158 29.25 7.81 -10.29
N ASP A 159 30.07 6.90 -10.82
CA ASP A 159 30.00 6.45 -12.23
C ASP A 159 28.71 5.64 -12.51
N VAL A 160 28.01 5.19 -11.46
CA VAL A 160 26.69 4.53 -11.58
C VAL A 160 25.60 5.53 -11.98
N GLY A 161 25.75 6.81 -11.64
CA GLY A 161 24.82 7.90 -11.96
C GLY A 161 23.56 7.94 -11.08
N GLU A 162 22.89 6.80 -10.87
CA GLU A 162 21.63 6.74 -10.11
C GLU A 162 21.51 5.52 -9.19
N VAL A 163 20.97 5.75 -7.99
CA VAL A 163 20.79 4.70 -6.98
C VAL A 163 19.48 4.87 -6.18
N PRO A 164 18.81 3.77 -5.78
CA PRO A 164 17.64 3.87 -4.91
C PRO A 164 18.07 4.20 -3.47
N VAL A 165 17.37 5.17 -2.87
CA VAL A 165 17.55 5.60 -1.48
C VAL A 165 16.19 5.78 -0.79
N THR A 166 16.23 5.94 0.52
CA THR A 166 15.14 6.57 1.28
C THR A 166 15.66 7.84 1.93
N TRP A 167 14.79 8.83 2.13
CA TRP A 167 15.15 10.03 2.87
C TRP A 167 14.06 10.47 3.86
N ALA A 168 14.46 11.20 4.88
CA ALA A 168 13.55 11.86 5.82
C ALA A 168 14.14 13.21 6.25
N ASP A 169 13.29 14.14 6.69
CA ASP A 169 13.77 15.33 7.40
C ASP A 169 14.57 14.86 8.65
N ALA A 170 15.74 15.47 8.90
CA ALA A 170 16.65 15.12 10.00
C ALA A 170 16.35 15.89 11.29
#